data_AF-A0A6D2L3E8-F1
#
_entry.id   AF-A0A6D2L3E8-F1
#
_cell.length_a   1.000
_cell.length_b   1.000
_cell.length_c   1.000
_cell.angle_alpha   90.00
_cell.angle_beta   90.00
_cell.angle_gamma   90.00
#
_symmetry.space_group_name_H-M   'P 1'
#
loop_
_entity.id
_entity.type
_entity.pdbx_description
1 polymer ?
#
loop_
_entity_poly.entity_id
_entity_poly.type
_entity_poly.pdbx_seq_one_letter_code
_entity_poly.pdbx_strand_id
1 'polypeptide(L)'
;MTDLLEKTTVDLLSALLNSGETTEEFRLTLLDSLFVDAQCFISNHVSKKQIHDSQAKTTLVDILSLSVESATSARVLLLARVVLFQSVMRYSSELEEDAKLAVTTKLQWLLDVLIDAEVYSSVLSSQLPVADGSGKTIIWESMFSVLILSLKTLMINLSSSPAWEELETFLLQNLLHPHFLCWQIIMELWCFWVRHATEDLVADMIDKLCTFIMSMSSSETPLCPDSVLRRTTKSICFLLTHSHKSLTARVYKNISTESRSESAPDAYLALLLEGFPLNFLTDRIKNDAKKQIVADFFHFIENFNEKPSNSSRYTVLGAPVFALSACLRILDMSISEIDSKTLKFVVDLIHKYKNSKDEATRDRYREILSETLSIISRSEQLYTCQEMDSVITELQKLFISETGHRHHHLHKSKPNLALFLSGLIKYEMSETETCPKSRAVWELYHLLLRERHWALVHHAVTAFGYFCARTSCSQLWRFVPEDAALAFDRASGKEAKTERFMSELKMFLEKEGALLSLTPSQEELELLAEEGTEVNATVQKFLEGRNQQRSMEAEKRPNKRRKLPEGICRGVELLQNGMKRINEGLSELRSDENESEDFQKSLQNQFSCLEDLVSHLVSLAASD
;
A
#
# COMPACT_ATOMS: atom_id res chain seq x y z
N MET A 1 26.32 -4.69 28.01
CA MET A 1 25.28 -5.03 29.02
C MET A 1 23.98 -5.41 28.35
N THR A 2 23.54 -4.66 27.33
CA THR A 2 22.38 -4.96 26.49
C THR A 2 22.42 -6.35 25.85
N ASP A 3 23.50 -6.74 25.16
CA ASP A 3 23.60 -8.07 24.52
C ASP A 3 23.52 -9.25 25.52
N LEU A 4 24.07 -9.06 26.73
CA LEU A 4 24.03 -10.08 27.78
C LEU A 4 22.61 -10.22 28.34
N LEU A 5 21.92 -9.10 28.56
CA LEU A 5 20.54 -9.08 29.04
C LEU A 5 19.59 -9.65 27.98
N GLU A 6 19.77 -9.26 26.72
CA GLU A 6 19.01 -9.78 25.57
C GLU A 6 19.16 -11.30 25.48
N LYS A 7 20.40 -11.79 25.47
CA LYS A 7 20.69 -13.22 25.41
C LYS A 7 20.13 -13.97 26.62
N THR A 8 20.35 -13.49 27.85
CA THR A 8 19.83 -14.18 29.05
C THR A 8 18.31 -14.21 29.10
N THR A 9 17.63 -13.16 28.61
CA THR A 9 16.16 -13.12 28.54
C THR A 9 15.64 -14.13 27.53
N VAL A 10 16.32 -14.24 26.39
CA VAL A 10 16.00 -15.24 25.36
C VAL A 10 16.31 -16.64 25.84
N ASP A 11 17.46 -16.90 26.46
CA ASP A 11 17.83 -18.20 27.02
C ASP A 11 16.77 -18.70 28.03
N LEU A 12 16.24 -17.80 28.87
CA LEU A 12 15.17 -18.10 29.80
C LEU A 12 13.86 -18.45 29.08
N LEU A 13 13.49 -17.68 28.05
CA LEU A 13 12.28 -17.94 27.26
C LEU A 13 12.41 -19.26 26.48
N SER A 14 13.57 -19.51 25.87
CA SER A 14 13.89 -20.76 25.16
C SER A 14 13.82 -21.95 26.11
N ALA A 15 14.36 -21.84 27.34
CA ALA A 15 14.26 -22.90 28.33
C ALA A 15 12.80 -23.20 28.74
N LEU A 16 11.94 -22.19 28.80
CA LEU A 16 10.51 -22.35 29.07
C LEU A 16 9.76 -22.97 27.89
N LEU A 17 10.06 -22.53 26.66
CA LEU A 17 9.42 -23.01 25.44
C LEU A 17 9.87 -24.43 25.03
N ASN A 18 11.12 -24.79 25.31
CA ASN A 18 11.70 -26.10 24.99
C ASN A 18 11.55 -27.12 26.13
N SER A 19 10.88 -26.77 27.24
CA SER A 19 10.72 -27.71 28.36
C SER A 19 9.82 -28.88 27.95
N GLY A 20 10.33 -30.11 27.98
CA GLY A 20 9.57 -31.33 27.71
C GLY A 20 8.44 -31.62 28.72
N GLU A 21 8.40 -30.88 29.84
CA GLU A 21 7.32 -30.96 30.84
C GLU A 21 6.15 -30.02 30.53
N THR A 22 6.30 -29.12 29.55
CA THR A 22 5.24 -28.17 29.14
C THR A 22 4.45 -28.73 27.96
N THR A 23 3.12 -28.70 28.06
CA THR A 23 2.24 -29.07 26.95
C THR A 23 2.29 -28.00 25.85
N GLU A 24 2.03 -28.38 24.60
CA GLU A 24 1.92 -27.45 23.46
C GLU A 24 0.92 -26.32 23.76
N GLU A 25 -0.21 -26.65 24.38
CA GLU A 25 -1.23 -25.70 24.83
C GLU A 25 -0.69 -24.67 25.85
N PHE A 26 0.20 -25.10 26.75
CA PHE A 26 0.83 -24.19 27.72
C PHE A 26 1.84 -23.25 27.06
N ARG A 27 2.60 -23.75 26.07
CA ARG A 27 3.55 -22.93 25.29
C ARG A 27 2.82 -21.87 24.46
N LEU A 28 1.71 -22.26 23.81
CA LEU A 28 0.83 -21.32 23.11
C LEU A 28 0.23 -20.29 24.07
N THR A 29 -0.28 -20.72 25.23
CA THR A 29 -0.83 -19.81 26.26
C THR A 29 0.22 -18.81 26.77
N LEU A 30 1.47 -19.26 26.95
CA LEU A 30 2.58 -18.39 27.35
C LEU A 30 2.86 -17.32 26.28
N LEU A 31 2.95 -17.73 25.01
CA LEU A 31 3.14 -16.79 23.90
C LEU A 31 1.94 -15.86 23.71
N ASP A 32 0.71 -16.36 23.87
CA ASP A 32 -0.51 -15.56 23.87
C ASP A 32 -0.47 -14.49 24.97
N SER A 33 0.04 -14.83 26.15
CA SER A 33 0.16 -13.88 27.27
C SER A 33 1.24 -12.82 27.06
N LEU A 34 2.32 -13.15 26.36
CA LEU A 34 3.42 -12.23 26.04
C LEU A 34 3.07 -11.33 24.84
N PHE A 35 2.38 -11.89 23.85
CA PHE A 35 2.06 -11.29 22.56
C PHE A 35 0.54 -11.26 22.35
N VAL A 36 -0.14 -10.52 23.24
CA VAL A 36 -1.60 -10.33 23.23
C VAL A 36 -2.00 -9.39 22.09
N ASP A 37 -3.08 -9.72 21.38
CA ASP A 37 -3.66 -8.92 20.30
C ASP A 37 -4.03 -7.50 20.77
N ALA A 38 -3.64 -6.49 19.97
CA ALA A 38 -3.83 -5.07 20.28
C ALA A 38 -5.29 -4.68 20.56
N GLN A 39 -6.26 -5.39 19.96
CA GLN A 39 -7.69 -5.14 20.17
C GLN A 39 -8.16 -5.49 21.59
N CYS A 40 -7.49 -6.41 22.30
CA CYS A 40 -7.81 -6.72 23.69
C CYS A 40 -7.34 -5.63 24.67
N PHE A 41 -6.27 -4.89 24.35
CA PHE A 41 -5.78 -3.80 25.21
C PHE A 41 -6.73 -2.61 25.24
N ILE A 42 -7.33 -2.26 24.09
CA ILE A 42 -8.28 -1.14 23.99
C ILE A 42 -9.62 -1.51 24.66
N SER A 43 -10.08 -2.75 24.48
CA SER A 43 -11.31 -3.29 25.09
C SER A 43 -11.26 -3.29 26.63
N ASN A 44 -10.15 -3.73 27.22
CA ASN A 44 -10.02 -3.88 28.67
C ASN A 44 -9.93 -2.54 29.44
N HIS A 45 -9.71 -1.42 28.74
CA HIS A 45 -9.77 -0.09 29.35
C HIS A 45 -11.20 0.48 29.44
N VAL A 46 -12.15 -0.04 28.63
CA VAL A 46 -13.54 0.47 28.61
C VAL A 46 -14.46 -0.30 29.57
N SER A 47 -14.10 -1.51 29.98
CA SER A 47 -14.96 -2.41 30.75
C SER A 47 -14.51 -2.66 32.21
N LYS A 48 -13.89 -1.67 32.89
CA LYS A 48 -13.81 -1.71 34.36
C LYS A 48 -15.08 -1.13 34.99
N LYS A 49 -16.20 -1.83 34.84
CA LYS A 49 -17.34 -1.70 35.77
C LYS A 49 -17.94 -3.07 36.05
N GLN A 50 -17.63 -3.54 37.26
CA GLN A 50 -18.32 -4.58 38.05
C GLN A 50 -18.49 -5.94 37.37
N ILE A 51 -17.78 -6.95 37.89
CA ILE A 51 -18.39 -8.10 38.57
C ILE A 51 -17.35 -8.61 39.58
N HIS A 52 -17.65 -8.42 40.86
CA HIS A 52 -17.08 -9.25 41.90
C HIS A 52 -17.86 -10.56 41.86
N ASP A 53 -17.21 -11.67 41.53
CA ASP A 53 -17.47 -12.91 42.24
C ASP A 53 -16.31 -13.90 42.15
N SER A 54 -16.26 -14.71 43.20
CA SER A 54 -15.19 -15.56 43.73
C SER A 54 -14.52 -16.58 42.80
N GLN A 55 -13.24 -16.84 43.10
CA GLN A 55 -12.39 -17.97 42.67
C GLN A 55 -11.88 -17.97 41.22
N ALA A 56 -11.15 -16.93 40.83
CA ALA A 56 -10.23 -17.02 39.70
C ALA A 56 -8.87 -17.55 40.17
N LYS A 57 -8.46 -18.74 39.69
CA LYS A 57 -7.05 -19.14 39.68
C LYS A 57 -6.26 -17.98 39.04
N THR A 58 -5.31 -17.40 39.75
CA THR A 58 -4.32 -16.48 39.19
C THR A 58 -3.67 -17.14 37.99
N THR A 59 -4.05 -16.71 36.79
CA THR A 59 -3.43 -17.17 35.55
C THR A 59 -2.07 -16.47 35.41
N LEU A 60 -1.10 -17.09 34.74
CA LEU A 60 0.20 -16.46 34.43
C LEU A 60 0.06 -15.09 33.74
N VAL A 61 -1.09 -14.87 33.11
CA VAL A 61 -1.54 -13.60 32.54
C VAL A 61 -1.51 -12.47 33.56
N ASP A 62 -1.86 -12.69 34.83
CA ASP A 62 -1.84 -11.66 35.88
C ASP A 62 -0.42 -11.27 36.34
N ILE A 63 0.57 -12.16 36.17
CA ILE A 63 1.97 -11.94 36.57
C ILE A 63 2.74 -11.14 35.50
N LEU A 64 2.46 -11.41 34.23
CA LEU A 64 3.06 -10.69 33.09
C LEU A 64 2.27 -9.43 32.69
N SER A 65 1.02 -9.32 33.14
CA SER A 65 0.26 -8.07 33.08
C SER A 65 0.72 -7.16 34.22
N LEU A 66 1.87 -6.51 34.02
CA LEU A 66 2.22 -5.33 34.81
C LEU A 66 0.98 -4.41 34.81
N SER A 67 0.43 -4.11 35.98
CA SER A 67 -0.67 -3.16 36.15
C SER A 67 -0.16 -1.76 35.76
N VAL A 68 -0.30 -1.43 34.49
CA VAL A 68 0.33 -0.27 33.88
C VAL A 68 -0.74 0.82 33.77
N GLU A 69 -0.76 1.71 34.76
CA GLU A 69 -1.84 2.69 34.97
C GLU A 69 -1.73 3.96 34.09
N SER A 70 -0.78 4.05 33.15
CA SER A 70 -0.64 5.21 32.25
C SER A 70 -0.46 4.85 30.77
N ALA A 71 -0.98 5.69 29.87
CA ALA A 71 -0.87 5.53 28.42
C ALA A 71 0.59 5.49 27.94
N THR A 72 1.45 6.31 28.56
CA THR A 72 2.89 6.36 28.25
C THR A 72 3.60 5.07 28.63
N SER A 73 3.16 4.40 29.69
CA SER A 73 3.72 3.13 30.12
C SER A 73 3.17 1.93 29.31
N ALA A 74 1.96 2.02 28.76
CA ALA A 74 1.44 1.03 27.81
C ALA A 74 2.21 1.06 26.48
N ARG A 75 2.55 2.27 26.00
CA ARG A 75 3.43 2.49 24.84
C ARG A 75 4.80 1.84 25.00
N VAL A 76 5.49 2.13 26.11
CA VAL A 76 6.82 1.57 26.39
C VAL A 76 6.76 0.04 26.47
N LEU A 77 5.67 -0.52 26.99
CA LEU A 77 5.46 -1.95 27.09
C LEU A 77 5.23 -2.62 25.72
N LEU A 78 4.48 -1.99 24.81
CA LEU A 78 4.31 -2.51 23.44
C LEU A 78 5.63 -2.52 22.67
N LEU A 79 6.39 -1.43 22.72
CA LEU A 79 7.72 -1.36 22.10
C LEU A 79 8.69 -2.39 22.69
N ALA A 80 8.69 -2.57 24.02
CA ALA A 80 9.49 -3.59 24.68
C ALA A 80 9.13 -5.01 24.21
N ARG A 81 7.83 -5.29 23.97
CA ARG A 81 7.38 -6.57 23.41
C ARG A 81 7.81 -6.78 21.96
N VAL A 82 7.79 -5.73 21.14
CA VAL A 82 8.31 -5.80 19.76
C VAL A 82 9.80 -6.13 19.77
N VAL A 83 10.58 -5.47 20.63
CA VAL A 83 12.02 -5.74 20.79
C VAL A 83 12.25 -7.16 21.32
N LEU A 84 11.46 -7.62 22.30
CA LEU A 84 11.54 -9.00 22.79
C LEU A 84 11.26 -10.02 21.68
N PHE A 85 10.18 -9.83 20.92
CA PHE A 85 9.83 -10.71 19.80
C PHE A 85 10.92 -10.73 18.73
N GLN A 86 11.49 -9.55 18.42
CA GLN A 86 12.64 -9.42 17.53
C GLN A 86 13.85 -10.25 17.99
N SER A 87 14.15 -10.24 19.29
CA SER A 87 15.24 -11.04 19.87
C SER A 87 14.93 -12.54 19.79
N VAL A 88 13.70 -12.96 20.10
CA VAL A 88 13.28 -14.37 19.95
C VAL A 88 13.46 -14.85 18.51
N MET A 89 13.07 -14.06 17.51
CA MET A 89 13.25 -14.40 16.10
C MET A 89 14.74 -14.54 15.72
N ARG A 90 15.61 -13.68 16.27
CA ARG A 90 17.06 -13.71 16.03
C ARG A 90 17.72 -14.98 16.56
N TYR A 91 17.30 -15.46 17.72
CA TYR A 91 17.85 -16.66 18.36
C TYR A 91 16.99 -17.92 18.13
N SER A 92 16.12 -17.89 17.11
CA SER A 92 15.22 -19.01 16.78
C SER A 92 15.91 -20.34 16.45
N SER A 93 17.22 -20.35 16.22
CA SER A 93 18.01 -21.58 16.07
C SER A 93 18.08 -22.43 17.34
N GLU A 94 17.87 -21.82 18.51
CA GLU A 94 17.90 -22.49 19.81
C GLU A 94 16.53 -23.05 20.23
N LEU A 95 15.48 -22.79 19.45
CA LEU A 95 14.12 -23.25 19.71
C LEU A 95 13.90 -24.66 19.14
N GLU A 96 13.12 -25.48 19.85
CA GLU A 96 12.60 -26.75 19.33
C GLU A 96 11.51 -26.52 18.26
N GLU A 97 11.18 -27.55 17.49
CA GLU A 97 10.26 -27.44 16.35
C GLU A 97 8.86 -26.94 16.74
N ASP A 98 8.31 -27.39 17.87
CA ASP A 98 7.01 -26.92 18.37
C ASP A 98 7.07 -25.43 18.76
N ALA A 99 8.19 -25.01 19.36
CA ALA A 99 8.39 -23.60 19.75
C ALA A 99 8.57 -22.71 18.53
N LYS A 100 9.26 -23.19 17.48
CA LYS A 100 9.35 -22.50 16.18
C LYS A 100 7.98 -22.32 15.53
N LEU A 101 7.14 -23.35 15.54
CA LEU A 101 5.78 -23.26 15.02
C LEU A 101 4.98 -22.21 15.81
N ALA A 102 5.02 -22.27 17.14
CA ALA A 102 4.29 -21.36 18.01
C ALA A 102 4.74 -19.89 17.89
N VAL A 103 6.03 -19.63 17.64
CA VAL A 103 6.52 -18.27 17.31
C VAL A 103 6.04 -17.83 15.92
N THR A 104 5.97 -18.74 14.96
CA THR A 104 5.55 -18.45 13.58
C THR A 104 4.08 -18.03 13.52
N THR A 105 3.20 -18.66 14.30
CA THR A 105 1.78 -18.26 14.40
C THR A 105 1.59 -16.86 15.00
N LYS A 106 2.62 -16.29 15.64
CA LYS A 106 2.64 -14.93 16.18
C LYS A 106 3.19 -13.86 15.24
N LEU A 107 3.55 -14.22 14.00
CA LEU A 107 3.97 -13.22 13.00
C LEU A 107 2.85 -12.26 12.62
N GLN A 108 1.59 -12.70 12.63
CA GLN A 108 0.46 -11.81 12.37
C GLN A 108 0.31 -10.74 13.45
N TRP A 109 0.47 -11.13 14.72
CA TRP A 109 0.48 -10.18 15.85
C TRP A 109 1.53 -9.08 15.65
N LEU A 110 2.72 -9.44 15.17
CA LEU A 110 3.77 -8.44 14.89
C LEU A 110 3.31 -7.42 13.84
N LEU A 111 2.70 -7.86 12.73
CA LEU A 111 2.18 -6.93 11.73
C LEU A 111 1.07 -6.03 12.28
N ASP A 112 0.18 -6.60 13.10
CA ASP A 112 -0.93 -5.86 13.69
C ASP A 112 -0.45 -4.78 14.66
N VAL A 113 0.60 -5.06 15.44
CA VAL A 113 1.22 -4.10 16.36
C VAL A 113 2.01 -3.02 15.61
N LEU A 114 2.62 -3.34 14.46
CA LEU A 114 3.35 -2.35 13.64
C LEU A 114 2.44 -1.30 13.00
N ILE A 115 1.13 -1.55 12.93
CA ILE A 115 0.12 -0.60 12.42
C ILE A 115 -0.24 0.45 13.49
N ASP A 116 0.07 0.20 14.76
CA ASP A 116 -0.11 1.19 15.82
C ASP A 116 0.76 2.43 15.56
N ALA A 117 0.17 3.62 15.61
CA ALA A 117 0.83 4.87 15.20
C ALA A 117 2.11 5.16 16.02
N GLU A 118 2.13 4.79 17.29
CA GLU A 118 3.28 5.03 18.17
C GLU A 118 4.40 4.02 17.92
N VAL A 119 4.05 2.77 17.64
CA VAL A 119 5.01 1.73 17.24
C VAL A 119 5.58 2.03 15.86
N TYR A 120 4.71 2.35 14.90
CA TYR A 120 5.05 2.75 13.54
C TYR A 120 6.08 3.88 13.51
N SER A 121 5.79 4.99 14.19
CA SER A 121 6.70 6.14 14.26
C SER A 121 8.02 5.80 14.94
N SER A 122 7.99 4.99 16.00
CA SER A 122 9.19 4.57 16.72
C SER A 122 10.07 3.63 15.88
N VAL A 123 9.50 2.68 15.13
CA VAL A 123 10.24 1.77 14.26
C VAL A 123 10.97 2.51 13.14
N LEU A 124 10.38 3.57 12.61
CA LEU A 124 10.98 4.39 11.55
C LEU A 124 12.02 5.39 12.06
N SER A 125 11.86 5.91 13.29
CA SER A 125 12.73 6.96 13.85
C SER A 125 13.84 6.45 14.77
N SER A 126 13.65 5.29 15.42
CA SER A 126 14.56 4.79 16.46
C SER A 126 15.72 3.98 15.90
N GLN A 127 16.83 3.99 16.64
CA GLN A 127 18.01 3.15 16.37
C GLN A 127 18.27 2.21 17.55
N LEU A 128 18.69 0.99 17.25
CA LEU A 128 19.07 -0.03 18.22
C LEU A 128 20.58 -0.28 18.15
N PRO A 129 21.25 -0.49 19.29
CA PRO A 129 22.65 -0.89 19.32
C PRO A 129 22.75 -2.36 18.91
N VAL A 130 23.56 -2.65 17.90
CA VAL A 130 23.85 -4.00 17.41
C VAL A 130 25.34 -4.26 17.52
N ALA A 131 25.73 -5.39 18.10
CA ALA A 131 27.13 -5.82 18.10
C ALA A 131 27.54 -6.26 16.69
N ASP A 132 28.69 -5.77 16.20
CA ASP A 132 29.25 -6.27 14.95
C ASP A 132 29.55 -7.77 15.05
N GLY A 133 29.63 -8.49 13.92
CA GLY A 133 29.91 -9.92 13.91
C GLY A 133 31.23 -10.34 14.58
N SER A 134 32.09 -9.39 14.95
CA SER A 134 33.31 -9.62 15.74
C SER A 134 33.14 -9.36 17.25
N GLY A 135 32.01 -8.82 17.70
CA GLY A 135 31.65 -8.53 19.10
C GLY A 135 32.44 -7.38 19.72
N LYS A 136 33.14 -6.57 18.92
CA LYS A 136 34.10 -5.56 19.39
C LYS A 136 33.60 -4.12 19.19
N THR A 137 32.66 -3.89 18.27
CA THR A 137 32.10 -2.56 18.00
C THR A 137 30.58 -2.59 17.99
N ILE A 138 29.96 -1.63 18.69
CA ILE A 138 28.51 -1.42 18.68
C ILE A 138 28.19 -0.47 17.52
N ILE A 139 27.37 -0.93 16.58
CA ILE A 139 26.85 -0.14 15.46
C ILE A 139 25.38 0.20 15.79
N TRP A 140 25.01 1.46 15.61
CA TRP A 140 23.61 1.88 15.74
C TRP A 140 22.91 1.67 14.40
N GLU A 141 21.98 0.73 14.36
CA GLU A 141 21.16 0.43 13.17
C GLU A 141 19.71 0.85 13.39
N SER A 142 18.99 1.19 12.33
CA SER A 142 17.57 1.52 12.45
C SER A 142 16.77 0.33 12.97
N MET A 143 15.80 0.56 13.86
CA MET A 143 14.96 -0.51 14.41
C MET A 143 14.29 -1.32 13.29
N PHE A 144 13.88 -0.65 12.20
CA PHE A 144 13.38 -1.29 10.99
C PHE A 144 14.39 -2.29 10.37
N SER A 145 15.64 -1.86 10.12
CA SER A 145 16.67 -2.74 9.54
C SER A 145 16.92 -3.98 10.41
N VAL A 146 16.98 -3.78 11.72
CA VAL A 146 17.22 -4.86 12.67
C VAL A 146 16.04 -5.85 12.71
N LEU A 147 14.81 -5.35 12.64
CA LEU A 147 13.60 -6.18 12.56
C LEU A 147 13.60 -7.05 11.30
N ILE A 148 13.92 -6.46 10.14
CA ILE A 148 14.03 -7.18 8.87
C ILE A 148 15.09 -8.29 8.95
N LEU A 149 16.24 -7.99 9.56
CA LEU A 149 17.30 -8.97 9.74
C LEU A 149 16.84 -10.15 10.61
N SER A 150 16.18 -9.88 11.74
CA SER A 150 15.62 -10.92 12.62
C SER A 150 14.60 -11.81 11.91
N LEU A 151 13.72 -11.23 11.09
CA LEU A 151 12.76 -12.00 10.28
C LEU A 151 13.46 -12.87 9.23
N LYS A 152 14.49 -12.34 8.54
CA LYS A 152 15.29 -13.12 7.59
C LYS A 152 16.01 -14.29 8.28
N THR A 153 16.55 -14.07 9.49
CA THR A 153 17.13 -15.13 10.32
C THR A 153 16.11 -16.22 10.67
N LEU A 154 14.90 -15.82 11.08
CA LEU A 154 13.81 -16.77 11.32
C LEU A 154 13.51 -17.60 10.05
N MET A 155 13.37 -16.97 8.88
CA MET A 155 13.10 -17.69 7.63
C MET A 155 14.15 -18.77 7.33
N ILE A 156 15.44 -18.48 7.56
CA ILE A 156 16.52 -19.46 7.38
C ILE A 156 16.31 -20.65 8.32
N ASN A 157 16.07 -20.38 9.61
CA ASN A 157 15.90 -21.40 10.64
C ASN A 157 14.63 -22.24 10.45
N LEU A 158 13.59 -21.68 9.81
CA LEU A 158 12.34 -22.39 9.49
C LEU A 158 12.40 -23.20 8.20
N SER A 159 13.36 -22.95 7.29
CA SER A 159 13.39 -23.55 5.95
C SER A 159 13.42 -25.09 5.91
N SER A 160 13.91 -25.74 6.98
CA SER A 160 13.96 -27.19 7.15
C SER A 160 12.92 -27.72 8.16
N SER A 161 12.04 -26.85 8.64
CA SER A 161 11.03 -27.12 9.67
C SER A 161 9.64 -27.24 9.03
N PRO A 162 8.72 -28.07 9.60
CA PRO A 162 7.32 -28.04 9.19
C PRO A 162 6.66 -26.67 9.39
N ALA A 163 7.19 -25.82 10.27
CA ALA A 163 6.72 -24.45 10.46
C ALA A 163 6.91 -23.55 9.22
N TRP A 164 7.67 -24.00 8.21
CA TRP A 164 7.75 -23.31 6.92
C TRP A 164 6.38 -23.14 6.26
N GLU A 165 5.48 -24.13 6.35
CA GLU A 165 4.15 -24.05 5.73
C GLU A 165 3.30 -22.92 6.32
N GLU A 166 3.41 -22.70 7.62
CA GLU A 166 2.74 -21.61 8.33
C GLU A 166 3.33 -20.25 7.92
N LEU A 167 4.67 -20.16 7.82
CA LEU A 167 5.35 -18.97 7.34
C LEU A 167 4.97 -18.63 5.88
N GLU A 168 4.92 -19.63 5.00
CA GLU A 168 4.51 -19.44 3.60
C GLU A 168 3.07 -18.93 3.53
N THR A 169 2.18 -19.51 4.34
CA THR A 169 0.78 -19.07 4.46
C THR A 169 0.69 -17.62 4.93
N PHE A 170 1.45 -17.26 5.96
CA PHE A 170 1.55 -15.88 6.48
C PHE A 170 2.03 -14.90 5.40
N LEU A 171 3.09 -15.25 4.65
CA LEU A 171 3.64 -14.42 3.59
C LEU A 171 2.65 -14.23 2.42
N LEU A 172 1.89 -15.26 2.06
CA LEU A 172 0.87 -15.21 1.00
C LEU A 172 -0.34 -14.37 1.42
N GLN A 173 -0.84 -14.55 2.65
CA GLN A 173 -1.97 -13.79 3.17
C GLN A 173 -1.69 -12.29 3.22
N ASN A 174 -0.42 -11.92 3.44
CA ASN A 174 0.02 -10.54 3.58
C ASN A 174 0.70 -9.97 2.32
N LEU A 175 0.72 -10.69 1.20
CA LEU A 175 1.36 -10.26 -0.06
C LEU A 175 0.83 -8.91 -0.58
N LEU A 176 -0.46 -8.62 -0.33
CA LEU A 176 -1.16 -7.41 -0.74
C LEU A 176 -1.56 -6.54 0.46
N HIS A 177 -0.79 -6.61 1.56
CA HIS A 177 -1.11 -5.94 2.80
C HIS A 177 -1.39 -4.43 2.58
N PRO A 178 -2.49 -3.87 3.11
CA PRO A 178 -2.88 -2.48 2.85
C PRO A 178 -1.96 -1.46 3.52
N HIS A 179 -1.38 -1.79 4.68
CA HIS A 179 -0.40 -0.94 5.35
C HIS A 179 0.95 -1.01 4.65
N PHE A 180 1.51 0.14 4.25
CA PHE A 180 2.74 0.16 3.45
C PHE A 180 3.96 -0.42 4.19
N LEU A 181 4.12 -0.14 5.49
CA LEU A 181 5.26 -0.68 6.27
C LEU A 181 5.25 -2.21 6.30
N CYS A 182 4.11 -2.80 6.67
CA CYS A 182 3.93 -4.25 6.66
C CYS A 182 4.10 -4.83 5.26
N TRP A 183 3.56 -4.17 4.22
CA TRP A 183 3.80 -4.58 2.84
C TRP A 183 5.29 -4.57 2.49
N GLN A 184 6.04 -3.53 2.87
CA GLN A 184 7.49 -3.47 2.65
C GLN A 184 8.24 -4.60 3.38
N ILE A 185 7.87 -4.90 4.62
CA ILE A 185 8.43 -6.04 5.37
C ILE A 185 8.18 -7.33 4.60
N ILE A 186 6.94 -7.60 4.21
CA ILE A 186 6.55 -8.82 3.48
C ILE A 186 7.28 -8.92 2.14
N MET A 187 7.38 -7.81 1.39
CA MET A 187 8.09 -7.79 0.12
C MET A 187 9.60 -8.02 0.29
N GLU A 188 10.21 -7.48 1.33
CA GLU A 188 11.62 -7.76 1.67
C GLU A 188 11.87 -9.24 1.97
N LEU A 189 10.93 -9.90 2.67
CA LEU A 189 11.00 -11.33 2.96
C LEU A 189 10.80 -12.18 1.70
N TRP A 190 9.83 -11.84 0.85
CA TRP A 190 9.67 -12.50 -0.45
C TRP A 190 10.90 -12.30 -1.35
N CYS A 191 11.46 -11.10 -1.40
CA CYS A 191 12.70 -10.84 -2.15
C CYS A 191 13.88 -11.66 -1.60
N PHE A 192 14.00 -11.78 -0.27
CA PHE A 192 15.00 -12.63 0.35
C PHE A 192 14.80 -14.10 -0.06
N TRP A 193 13.57 -14.62 0.04
CA TRP A 193 13.26 -15.98 -0.39
C TRP A 193 13.59 -16.20 -1.87
N VAL A 194 13.15 -15.31 -2.76
CA VAL A 194 13.39 -15.42 -4.21
C VAL A 194 14.88 -15.45 -4.56
N ARG A 195 15.74 -14.79 -3.79
CA ARG A 195 17.20 -14.80 -4.01
C ARG A 195 17.88 -16.10 -3.57
N HIS A 196 17.26 -16.86 -2.66
CA HIS A 196 17.87 -18.03 -2.02
C HIS A 196 17.16 -19.35 -2.34
N ALA A 197 15.92 -19.30 -2.83
CA ALA A 197 15.16 -20.46 -3.28
C ALA A 197 15.65 -20.98 -4.64
N THR A 198 15.28 -22.21 -4.97
CA THR A 198 15.60 -22.81 -6.28
C THR A 198 14.83 -22.11 -7.40
N GLU A 199 15.45 -21.98 -8.58
CA GLU A 199 14.84 -21.29 -9.72
C GLU A 199 13.48 -21.88 -10.12
N ASP A 200 13.31 -23.20 -10.02
CA ASP A 200 12.06 -23.89 -10.36
C ASP A 200 10.90 -23.49 -9.42
N LEU A 201 11.15 -23.42 -8.10
CA LEU A 201 10.14 -23.02 -7.12
C LEU A 201 9.73 -21.55 -7.31
N VAL A 202 10.72 -20.68 -7.50
CA VAL A 202 10.47 -19.26 -7.77
C VAL A 202 9.65 -19.10 -9.05
N ALA A 203 9.98 -19.86 -10.09
CA ALA A 203 9.30 -19.74 -11.36
C ALA A 203 7.85 -20.29 -11.33
N ASP A 204 7.59 -21.35 -10.58
CA ASP A 204 6.22 -21.85 -10.34
C ASP A 204 5.35 -20.83 -9.58
N MET A 205 5.90 -20.21 -8.52
CA MET A 205 5.23 -19.12 -7.81
C MET A 205 4.91 -17.95 -8.74
N ILE A 206 5.87 -17.52 -9.56
CA ILE A 206 5.67 -16.42 -10.51
C ILE A 206 4.60 -16.77 -11.56
N ASP A 207 4.54 -18.02 -12.05
CA ASP A 207 3.51 -18.46 -12.98
C ASP A 207 2.10 -18.43 -12.35
N LYS A 208 1.99 -18.84 -11.09
CA LYS A 208 0.73 -18.74 -10.30
C LYS A 208 0.30 -17.28 -10.14
N LEU A 209 1.22 -16.37 -9.80
CA LEU A 209 0.93 -14.94 -9.69
C LEU A 209 0.54 -14.32 -11.05
N CYS A 210 1.19 -14.72 -12.15
CA CYS A 210 0.78 -14.30 -13.49
C CYS A 210 -0.64 -14.75 -13.82
N THR A 211 -0.99 -15.99 -13.47
CA THR A 211 -2.34 -16.53 -13.67
C THR A 211 -3.38 -15.74 -12.85
N PHE A 212 -3.02 -15.36 -11.63
CA PHE A 212 -3.86 -14.52 -10.77
C PHE A 212 -4.11 -13.13 -11.38
N ILE A 213 -3.06 -12.45 -11.88
CA ILE A 213 -3.20 -11.17 -12.60
C ILE A 213 -4.15 -11.30 -13.79
N MET A 214 -3.99 -12.35 -14.61
CA MET A 214 -4.82 -12.56 -15.79
C MET A 214 -6.30 -12.77 -15.45
N SER A 215 -6.59 -13.38 -14.29
CA SER A 215 -7.96 -13.47 -13.76
C SER A 215 -8.49 -12.11 -13.33
N MET A 216 -7.69 -11.32 -12.60
CA MET A 216 -8.11 -10.00 -12.11
C MET A 216 -8.26 -8.95 -13.22
N SER A 217 -7.48 -9.06 -14.31
CA SER A 217 -7.61 -8.13 -15.45
C SER A 217 -8.92 -8.26 -16.23
N SER A 218 -9.69 -9.33 -15.99
CA SER A 218 -11.03 -9.47 -16.55
C SER A 218 -12.11 -8.73 -15.75
N SER A 219 -11.87 -8.46 -14.46
CA SER A 219 -12.86 -7.88 -13.54
C SER A 219 -12.51 -6.46 -13.08
N GLU A 220 -11.23 -6.12 -13.02
CA GLU A 220 -10.74 -4.84 -12.49
C GLU A 220 -10.08 -3.98 -13.56
N THR A 221 -10.21 -2.66 -13.39
CA THR A 221 -9.58 -1.70 -14.31
C THR A 221 -8.10 -1.49 -13.95
N PRO A 222 -7.18 -1.50 -14.94
CA PRO A 222 -5.73 -1.36 -14.72
C PRO A 222 -5.30 0.01 -14.19
N LEU A 223 -6.19 1.00 -14.16
CA LEU A 223 -5.82 2.38 -13.84
C LEU A 223 -6.13 2.81 -12.42
N CYS A 224 -6.92 2.01 -11.69
CA CYS A 224 -7.15 2.23 -10.27
C CYS A 224 -5.92 1.73 -9.47
N PRO A 225 -5.12 2.59 -8.82
CA PRO A 225 -3.89 2.16 -8.13
C PRO A 225 -4.14 1.22 -6.95
N ASP A 226 -5.30 1.32 -6.33
CA ASP A 226 -5.70 0.49 -5.17
C ASP A 226 -6.36 -0.84 -5.56
N SER A 227 -6.49 -1.13 -6.85
CA SER A 227 -7.06 -2.39 -7.32
C SER A 227 -6.17 -3.58 -6.95
N VAL A 228 -6.78 -4.75 -6.77
CA VAL A 228 -6.05 -6.00 -6.52
C VAL A 228 -5.10 -6.29 -7.67
N LEU A 229 -5.51 -5.99 -8.90
CA LEU A 229 -4.68 -6.08 -10.10
C LEU A 229 -3.40 -5.25 -9.94
N ARG A 230 -3.53 -3.95 -9.60
CA ARG A 230 -2.38 -3.03 -9.49
C ARG A 230 -1.47 -3.34 -8.31
N ARG A 231 -2.03 -3.75 -7.17
CA ARG A 231 -1.25 -4.20 -6.01
C ARG A 231 -0.46 -5.48 -6.33
N THR A 232 -1.08 -6.42 -7.04
CA THR A 232 -0.42 -7.67 -7.45
C THR A 232 0.69 -7.40 -8.46
N THR A 233 0.44 -6.57 -9.47
CA THR A 233 1.49 -6.22 -10.45
C THR A 233 2.64 -5.47 -9.79
N LYS A 234 2.37 -4.62 -8.80
CA LYS A 234 3.39 -3.96 -7.97
C LYS A 234 4.27 -4.97 -7.24
N SER A 235 3.66 -5.94 -6.53
CA SER A 235 4.40 -6.99 -5.85
C SER A 235 5.26 -7.80 -6.82
N ILE A 236 4.73 -8.21 -7.99
CA ILE A 236 5.52 -8.91 -9.00
C ILE A 236 6.68 -8.06 -9.52
N CYS A 237 6.44 -6.79 -9.89
CA CYS A 237 7.50 -5.92 -10.41
C CYS A 237 8.63 -5.77 -9.38
N PHE A 238 8.28 -5.61 -8.10
CA PHE A 238 9.25 -5.53 -7.02
C PHE A 238 10.07 -6.83 -6.87
N LEU A 239 9.44 -8.01 -6.96
CA LEU A 239 10.17 -9.29 -6.97
C LEU A 239 11.10 -9.41 -8.18
N LEU A 240 10.64 -8.99 -9.36
CA LEU A 240 11.44 -9.04 -10.58
C LEU A 240 12.68 -8.16 -10.50
N THR A 241 12.58 -6.97 -9.90
CA THR A 241 13.74 -6.07 -9.73
C THR A 241 14.86 -6.67 -8.86
N HIS A 242 14.52 -7.64 -8.00
CA HIS A 242 15.44 -8.25 -7.03
C HIS A 242 15.79 -9.71 -7.33
N SER A 243 15.42 -10.22 -8.51
CA SER A 243 15.57 -11.63 -8.89
C SER A 243 16.35 -11.81 -10.19
N HIS A 244 16.55 -13.06 -10.62
CA HIS A 244 17.25 -13.37 -11.86
C HIS A 244 16.51 -12.81 -13.08
N LYS A 245 17.25 -12.20 -14.01
CA LYS A 245 16.70 -11.55 -15.23
C LYS A 245 15.85 -12.49 -16.10
N SER A 246 16.12 -13.79 -16.05
CA SER A 246 15.35 -14.84 -16.74
C SER A 246 13.87 -14.85 -16.36
N LEU A 247 13.54 -14.55 -15.11
CA LEU A 247 12.15 -14.49 -14.61
C LEU A 247 11.37 -13.35 -15.26
N THR A 248 12.02 -12.23 -15.58
CA THR A 248 11.36 -11.11 -16.28
C THR A 248 10.91 -11.53 -17.67
N ALA A 249 11.74 -12.29 -18.39
CA ALA A 249 11.37 -12.83 -19.70
C ALA A 249 10.22 -13.85 -19.61
N ARG A 250 10.16 -14.63 -18.52
CA ARG A 250 9.06 -15.57 -18.25
C ARG A 250 7.74 -14.84 -18.02
N VAL A 251 7.72 -13.82 -17.16
CA VAL A 251 6.52 -12.99 -16.91
C VAL A 251 6.06 -12.30 -18.20
N TYR A 252 6.99 -11.71 -18.95
CA TYR A 252 6.68 -11.12 -20.25
C TYR A 252 6.01 -12.13 -21.17
N LYS A 253 6.59 -13.32 -21.36
CA LYS A 253 6.02 -14.37 -22.22
C LYS A 253 4.63 -14.84 -21.75
N ASN A 254 4.42 -14.95 -20.44
CA ASN A 254 3.16 -15.42 -19.88
C ASN A 254 2.00 -14.44 -20.11
N ILE A 255 2.28 -13.14 -20.11
CA ILE A 255 1.26 -12.08 -20.18
C ILE A 255 1.17 -11.47 -21.58
N SER A 256 2.29 -11.29 -22.29
CA SER A 256 2.34 -10.63 -23.59
C SER A 256 1.95 -11.52 -24.76
N THR A 257 1.80 -12.84 -24.57
CA THR A 257 1.38 -13.73 -25.65
C THR A 257 -0.12 -13.57 -25.87
N GLU A 258 -0.45 -12.70 -26.84
CA GLU A 258 -1.80 -12.34 -27.30
C GLU A 258 -2.74 -13.53 -27.56
N SER A 259 -2.19 -14.74 -27.73
CA SER A 259 -2.95 -15.96 -28.01
C SER A 259 -3.69 -16.55 -26.80
N ARG A 260 -3.61 -15.97 -25.59
CA ARG A 260 -4.13 -16.59 -24.37
C ARG A 260 -5.41 -15.97 -23.79
N SER A 261 -5.66 -14.67 -23.96
CA SER A 261 -6.85 -14.00 -23.40
C SER A 261 -7.05 -12.59 -23.97
N GLU A 262 -8.31 -12.16 -24.11
CA GLU A 262 -8.70 -10.78 -24.43
C GLU A 262 -8.23 -9.77 -23.35
N SER A 263 -8.00 -10.22 -22.11
CA SER A 263 -7.58 -9.39 -20.96
C SER A 263 -6.06 -9.20 -20.83
N ALA A 264 -5.27 -9.77 -21.74
CA ALA A 264 -3.81 -9.69 -21.72
C ALA A 264 -3.25 -8.24 -21.84
N PRO A 265 -3.81 -7.36 -22.69
CA PRO A 265 -3.33 -5.98 -22.80
C PRO A 265 -3.47 -5.19 -21.49
N ASP A 266 -4.56 -5.37 -20.75
CA ASP A 266 -4.80 -4.67 -19.48
C ASP A 266 -3.88 -5.18 -18.36
N ALA A 267 -3.62 -6.48 -18.31
CA ALA A 267 -2.61 -7.05 -17.41
C ALA A 267 -1.20 -6.50 -17.71
N TYR A 268 -0.84 -6.42 -18.99
CA TYR A 268 0.45 -5.85 -19.39
C TYR A 268 0.55 -4.36 -19.08
N LEU A 269 -0.53 -3.60 -19.28
CA LEU A 269 -0.60 -2.19 -18.90
C LEU A 269 -0.38 -2.00 -17.39
N ALA A 270 -1.04 -2.81 -16.56
CA ALA A 270 -0.88 -2.74 -15.11
C ALA A 270 0.56 -3.07 -14.65
N LEU A 271 1.26 -3.98 -15.35
CA LEU A 271 2.69 -4.23 -15.12
C LEU A 271 3.55 -3.01 -15.47
N LEU A 272 3.33 -2.41 -16.64
CA LEU A 272 4.08 -1.22 -17.06
C LEU A 272 3.90 -0.08 -16.06
N LEU A 273 2.66 0.17 -15.62
CA LEU A 273 2.34 1.23 -14.66
C LEU A 273 3.03 1.06 -13.30
N GLU A 274 3.32 -0.17 -12.90
CA GLU A 274 4.03 -0.49 -11.65
C GLU A 274 5.54 -0.67 -11.83
N GLY A 275 6.09 -0.30 -12.99
CA GLY A 275 7.53 -0.24 -13.20
C GLY A 275 8.18 -1.58 -13.60
N PHE A 276 7.46 -2.41 -14.37
CA PHE A 276 7.99 -3.66 -14.90
C PHE A 276 9.41 -3.50 -15.50
N PRO A 277 10.41 -4.30 -15.10
CA PRO A 277 11.82 -4.06 -15.45
C PRO A 277 12.14 -4.46 -16.89
N LEU A 278 11.64 -3.70 -17.87
CA LEU A 278 11.87 -3.92 -19.30
C LEU A 278 13.36 -3.99 -19.66
N ASN A 279 14.22 -3.31 -18.91
CA ASN A 279 15.68 -3.33 -19.09
C ASN A 279 16.32 -4.71 -18.84
N PHE A 280 15.61 -5.64 -18.19
CA PHE A 280 16.10 -7.01 -17.96
C PHE A 280 15.78 -7.95 -19.13
N LEU A 281 14.93 -7.53 -20.07
CA LEU A 281 14.64 -8.28 -21.28
C LEU A 281 15.80 -8.21 -22.27
N THR A 282 15.87 -9.18 -23.18
CA THR A 282 16.82 -9.14 -24.30
C THR A 282 16.51 -7.97 -25.23
N ASP A 283 17.53 -7.40 -25.88
CA ASP A 283 17.36 -6.22 -26.74
C ASP A 283 16.31 -6.43 -27.83
N ARG A 284 16.20 -7.65 -28.37
CA ARG A 284 15.18 -8.01 -29.35
C ARG A 284 13.77 -7.84 -28.77
N ILE A 285 13.47 -8.51 -27.65
CA ILE A 285 12.15 -8.47 -27.03
C ILE A 285 11.81 -7.05 -26.58
N LYS A 286 12.77 -6.36 -25.97
CA LYS A 286 12.64 -4.97 -25.53
C LYS A 286 12.29 -4.03 -26.70
N ASN A 287 12.99 -4.16 -27.83
CA ASN A 287 12.73 -3.33 -29.01
C ASN A 287 11.38 -3.66 -29.67
N ASP A 288 10.98 -4.93 -29.70
CA ASP A 288 9.68 -5.35 -30.22
C ASP A 288 8.54 -4.80 -29.35
N ALA A 289 8.66 -4.91 -28.01
CA ALA A 289 7.72 -4.34 -27.05
C ALA A 289 7.62 -2.81 -27.20
N LYS A 290 8.76 -2.12 -27.32
CA LYS A 290 8.80 -0.66 -27.54
C LYS A 290 8.05 -0.27 -28.82
N LYS A 291 8.34 -0.93 -29.95
CA LYS A 291 7.69 -0.64 -31.24
C LYS A 291 6.17 -0.85 -31.14
N GLN A 292 5.74 -1.89 -30.45
CA GLN A 292 4.31 -2.15 -30.27
C GLN A 292 3.62 -1.06 -29.44
N ILE A 293 4.21 -0.64 -28.32
CA ILE A 293 3.67 0.43 -27.47
C ILE A 293 3.59 1.76 -28.24
N VAL A 294 4.62 2.09 -29.03
CA VAL A 294 4.65 3.30 -29.86
C VAL A 294 3.58 3.23 -30.97
N ALA A 295 3.44 2.09 -31.63
CA ALA A 295 2.40 1.89 -32.65
C ALA A 295 0.98 2.04 -32.06
N ASP A 296 0.71 1.44 -30.90
CA ASP A 296 -0.56 1.57 -30.20
C ASP A 296 -0.86 3.03 -29.82
N PHE A 297 0.16 3.76 -29.37
CA PHE A 297 0.03 5.18 -29.05
C PHE A 297 -0.33 6.01 -30.29
N PHE A 298 0.37 5.81 -31.41
CA PHE A 298 0.08 6.54 -32.64
C PHE A 298 -1.32 6.22 -33.18
N HIS A 299 -1.70 4.95 -33.18
CA HIS A 299 -3.05 4.53 -33.56
C HIS A 299 -4.12 5.18 -32.68
N PHE A 300 -3.86 5.34 -31.38
CA PHE A 300 -4.78 6.00 -30.47
C PHE A 300 -4.92 7.51 -30.74
N ILE A 301 -3.81 8.23 -30.89
CA ILE A 301 -3.87 9.69 -31.07
C ILE A 301 -4.46 10.08 -32.44
N GLU A 302 -4.21 9.30 -33.49
CA GLU A 302 -4.74 9.54 -34.83
C GLU A 302 -6.27 9.34 -34.86
N ASN A 303 -6.76 8.32 -34.17
CA ASN A 303 -8.19 8.01 -34.08
C ASN A 303 -8.90 8.72 -32.93
N PHE A 304 -8.21 9.59 -32.18
CA PHE A 304 -8.77 10.21 -30.98
C PHE A 304 -10.03 11.04 -31.26
N ASN A 305 -10.13 11.63 -32.46
CA ASN A 305 -11.26 12.44 -32.89
C ASN A 305 -12.46 11.62 -33.38
N GLU A 306 -12.25 10.35 -33.71
CA GLU A 306 -13.31 9.40 -34.09
C GLU A 306 -14.00 8.81 -32.85
N LYS A 307 -15.14 8.11 -33.00
CA LYS A 307 -15.86 7.56 -31.85
C LYS A 307 -14.94 6.60 -31.06
N PRO A 308 -14.74 6.82 -29.75
CA PRO A 308 -13.66 6.22 -28.96
C PRO A 308 -13.80 4.72 -28.69
N SER A 309 -14.85 4.05 -29.15
CA SER A 309 -15.23 2.70 -28.68
C SER A 309 -14.64 1.54 -29.48
N ASN A 310 -14.05 1.74 -30.67
CA ASN A 310 -13.71 0.63 -31.56
C ASN A 310 -12.22 0.50 -31.95
N SER A 311 -11.33 1.37 -31.45
CA SER A 311 -9.96 1.47 -31.96
C SER A 311 -8.85 1.04 -30.98
N SER A 312 -9.17 0.62 -29.75
CA SER A 312 -8.16 0.25 -28.75
C SER A 312 -8.22 -1.23 -28.39
N ARG A 313 -7.04 -1.85 -28.25
CA ARG A 313 -6.87 -3.21 -27.72
C ARG A 313 -7.08 -3.30 -26.20
N TYR A 314 -7.22 -2.16 -25.53
CA TYR A 314 -7.39 -2.04 -24.08
C TYR A 314 -8.84 -1.73 -23.74
N THR A 315 -9.30 -2.17 -22.57
CA THR A 315 -10.66 -1.86 -22.10
C THR A 315 -10.80 -0.39 -21.66
N VAL A 316 -9.69 0.28 -21.34
CA VAL A 316 -9.70 1.63 -20.77
C VAL A 316 -9.27 2.71 -21.77
N LEU A 317 -10.10 3.74 -21.91
CA LEU A 317 -9.82 4.91 -22.75
C LEU A 317 -8.48 5.56 -22.38
N GLY A 318 -7.56 5.70 -23.34
CA GLY A 318 -6.26 6.37 -23.11
C GLY A 318 -5.15 5.45 -22.63
N ALA A 319 -5.41 4.16 -22.41
CA ALA A 319 -4.41 3.15 -22.02
C ALA A 319 -3.07 3.23 -22.81
N PRO A 320 -3.06 3.42 -24.14
CA PRO A 320 -1.80 3.57 -24.89
C PRO A 320 -0.92 4.74 -24.43
N VAL A 321 -1.51 5.84 -23.96
CA VAL A 321 -0.79 7.00 -23.42
C VAL A 321 -0.11 6.63 -22.09
N PHE A 322 -0.84 5.91 -21.22
CA PHE A 322 -0.29 5.43 -19.94
C PHE A 322 0.84 4.41 -20.17
N ALA A 323 0.66 3.48 -21.10
CA ALA A 323 1.68 2.49 -21.47
C ALA A 323 2.97 3.16 -21.97
N LEU A 324 2.85 4.14 -22.87
CA LEU A 324 4.01 4.85 -23.41
C LEU A 324 4.71 5.70 -22.33
N SER A 325 3.96 6.44 -21.52
CA SER A 325 4.53 7.24 -20.43
C SER A 325 5.29 6.36 -19.43
N ALA A 326 4.71 5.22 -19.03
CA ALA A 326 5.36 4.27 -18.15
C ALA A 326 6.61 3.64 -18.79
N CYS A 327 6.53 3.23 -20.05
CA CYS A 327 7.65 2.67 -20.80
C CYS A 327 8.83 3.67 -20.88
N LEU A 328 8.55 4.94 -21.16
CA LEU A 328 9.56 6.00 -21.18
C LEU A 328 10.24 6.21 -19.82
N ARG A 329 9.48 6.10 -18.72
CA ARG A 329 10.02 6.19 -17.35
C ARG A 329 10.95 5.01 -17.04
N ILE A 330 10.58 3.80 -17.45
CA ILE A 330 11.36 2.59 -17.19
C ILE A 330 12.68 2.57 -17.98
N LEU A 331 12.63 2.95 -19.25
CA LEU A 331 13.78 2.87 -20.15
C LEU A 331 14.75 4.04 -20.00
N ASP A 332 14.35 5.13 -19.32
CA ASP A 332 15.13 6.36 -19.15
C ASP A 332 15.72 6.89 -20.48
N MET A 333 14.91 6.84 -21.55
CA MET A 333 15.34 7.20 -22.90
C MET A 333 14.31 8.09 -23.60
N SER A 334 14.81 9.05 -24.38
CA SER A 334 14.00 9.76 -25.37
C SER A 334 13.68 8.84 -26.55
N ILE A 335 12.40 8.72 -26.91
CA ILE A 335 12.00 8.01 -28.12
C ILE A 335 11.95 9.01 -29.27
N SER A 336 12.92 8.94 -30.19
CA SER A 336 12.98 9.77 -31.40
C SER A 336 11.83 9.54 -32.38
N GLU A 337 11.00 8.51 -32.15
CA GLU A 337 9.84 8.17 -32.96
C GLU A 337 8.62 9.04 -32.60
N ILE A 338 8.65 9.80 -31.50
CA ILE A 338 7.55 10.68 -31.09
C ILE A 338 7.60 11.97 -31.91
N ASP A 339 6.57 12.21 -32.73
CA ASP A 339 6.50 13.33 -33.68
C ASP A 339 5.52 14.43 -33.26
N SER A 340 5.40 15.47 -34.11
CA SER A 340 4.56 16.63 -33.87
C SER A 340 3.05 16.32 -33.80
N LYS A 341 2.59 15.12 -34.19
CA LYS A 341 1.19 14.71 -33.98
C LYS A 341 0.82 14.66 -32.51
N THR A 342 1.79 14.34 -31.64
CA THR A 342 1.62 14.35 -30.19
C THR A 342 1.21 15.73 -29.68
N LEU A 343 1.79 16.80 -30.25
CA LEU A 343 1.46 18.18 -29.87
C LEU A 343 0.05 18.57 -30.33
N LYS A 344 -0.35 18.16 -31.54
CA LYS A 344 -1.72 18.37 -32.04
C LYS A 344 -2.75 17.64 -31.18
N PHE A 345 -2.43 16.41 -30.78
CA PHE A 345 -3.27 15.62 -29.88
C PHE A 345 -3.48 16.32 -28.53
N VAL A 346 -2.47 16.97 -27.94
CA VAL A 346 -2.64 17.74 -26.69
C VAL A 346 -3.64 18.88 -26.87
N VAL A 347 -3.57 19.61 -27.97
CA VAL A 347 -4.50 20.71 -28.27
C VAL A 347 -5.93 20.17 -28.40
N ASP A 348 -6.12 19.09 -29.15
CA ASP A 348 -7.42 18.43 -29.31
C ASP A 348 -7.98 17.90 -27.99
N LEU A 349 -7.13 17.32 -27.14
CA LEU A 349 -7.48 16.85 -25.81
C LEU A 349 -7.94 17.98 -24.90
N ILE A 350 -7.26 19.13 -24.90
CA ILE A 350 -7.65 20.32 -24.13
C ILE A 350 -9.01 20.84 -24.62
N HIS A 351 -9.24 20.90 -25.94
CA HIS A 351 -10.53 21.30 -26.49
C HIS A 351 -11.66 20.34 -26.09
N LYS A 352 -11.44 19.02 -26.16
CA LYS A 352 -12.44 18.03 -25.72
C LYS A 352 -12.70 18.10 -24.22
N TYR A 353 -11.66 18.33 -23.41
CA TYR A 353 -11.80 18.56 -21.97
C TYR A 353 -12.71 19.76 -21.67
N LYS A 354 -12.50 20.89 -22.35
CA LYS A 354 -13.30 22.12 -22.20
C LYS A 354 -14.76 21.92 -22.63
N ASN A 355 -14.98 21.11 -23.66
CA ASN A 355 -16.31 20.88 -24.23
C ASN A 355 -17.09 19.74 -23.55
N SER A 356 -16.44 18.90 -22.73
CA SER A 356 -17.13 17.81 -22.03
C SER A 356 -17.99 18.34 -20.87
N LYS A 357 -19.21 17.83 -20.76
CA LYS A 357 -20.14 18.14 -19.67
C LYS A 357 -20.08 17.14 -18.52
N ASP A 358 -19.56 15.94 -18.78
CA ASP A 358 -19.50 14.86 -17.80
C ASP A 358 -18.18 14.93 -17.01
N GLU A 359 -18.28 14.79 -15.70
CA GLU A 359 -17.15 14.94 -14.78
C GLU A 359 -16.17 13.76 -14.86
N ALA A 360 -16.68 12.54 -15.01
CA ALA A 360 -15.85 11.34 -15.09
C ALA A 360 -14.99 11.33 -16.37
N THR A 361 -15.57 11.70 -17.52
CA THR A 361 -14.81 11.86 -18.77
C THR A 361 -13.81 13.01 -18.71
N ARG A 362 -14.13 14.12 -18.03
CA ARG A 362 -13.18 15.23 -17.81
C ARG A 362 -12.00 14.81 -16.95
N ASP A 363 -12.25 14.08 -15.87
CA ASP A 363 -11.20 13.52 -15.02
C ASP A 363 -10.28 12.60 -15.82
N ARG A 364 -10.87 11.78 -16.69
CA ARG A 364 -10.11 10.91 -17.59
C ARG A 364 -9.23 11.68 -18.58
N TYR A 365 -9.77 12.71 -19.23
CA TYR A 365 -8.99 13.56 -20.13
C TYR A 365 -7.87 14.31 -19.41
N ARG A 366 -8.07 14.71 -18.15
CA ARG A 366 -7.03 15.31 -17.32
C ARG A 366 -5.89 14.34 -17.05
N GLU A 367 -6.18 13.09 -16.70
CA GLU A 367 -5.14 12.08 -16.46
C GLU A 367 -4.36 11.79 -17.74
N ILE A 368 -5.05 11.66 -18.88
CA ILE A 368 -4.41 11.50 -20.19
C ILE A 368 -3.52 12.72 -20.51
N LEU A 369 -3.99 13.94 -20.23
CA LEU A 369 -3.22 15.16 -20.46
C LEU A 369 -1.96 15.16 -19.59
N SER A 370 -2.08 14.83 -18.31
CA SER A 370 -0.97 14.74 -17.37
C SER A 370 0.11 13.78 -17.88
N GLU A 371 -0.27 12.59 -18.31
CA GLU A 371 0.68 11.60 -18.83
C GLU A 371 1.26 12.00 -20.20
N THR A 372 0.49 12.71 -21.02
CA THR A 372 1.00 13.24 -22.31
C THR A 372 2.05 14.33 -22.10
N LEU A 373 1.90 15.19 -21.08
CA LEU A 373 2.94 16.15 -20.70
C LEU A 373 4.22 15.45 -20.24
N SER A 374 4.09 14.35 -19.50
CA SER A 374 5.20 13.46 -19.10
C SER A 374 5.90 12.84 -20.32
N ILE A 375 5.16 12.44 -21.36
CA ILE A 375 5.73 11.95 -22.63
C ILE A 375 6.51 13.07 -23.34
N ILE A 376 5.92 14.25 -23.49
CA ILE A 376 6.54 15.39 -24.20
C ILE A 376 7.83 15.83 -23.50
N SER A 377 7.84 15.87 -22.17
CA SER A 377 9.03 16.25 -21.38
C SER A 377 10.27 15.41 -21.67
N ARG A 378 10.09 14.19 -22.20
CA ARG A 378 11.16 13.25 -22.55
C ARG A 378 11.53 13.24 -24.03
N SER A 379 10.84 14.01 -24.88
CA SER A 379 11.17 14.13 -26.30
C SER A 379 11.68 15.52 -26.64
N GLU A 380 13.00 15.64 -26.77
CA GLU A 380 13.67 16.92 -27.02
C GLU A 380 13.22 17.57 -28.33
N GLN A 381 12.95 16.75 -29.36
CA GLN A 381 12.60 17.20 -30.70
C GLN A 381 11.25 17.92 -30.75
N LEU A 382 10.34 17.62 -29.82
CA LEU A 382 9.02 18.26 -29.79
C LEU A 382 9.11 19.74 -29.39
N TYR A 383 10.11 20.10 -28.58
CA TYR A 383 10.32 21.48 -28.14
C TYR A 383 10.83 22.40 -29.26
N THR A 384 11.25 21.87 -30.41
CA THR A 384 11.62 22.68 -31.58
C THR A 384 10.51 22.76 -32.62
N CYS A 385 9.41 22.02 -32.45
CA CYS A 385 8.27 22.05 -33.36
C CYS A 385 7.45 23.34 -33.21
N GLN A 386 6.97 23.87 -34.33
CA GLN A 386 6.12 25.08 -34.34
C GLN A 386 4.79 24.85 -33.59
N GLU A 387 4.27 23.62 -33.59
CA GLU A 387 3.06 23.25 -32.85
C GLU A 387 3.21 23.39 -31.32
N MET A 388 4.42 23.54 -30.78
CA MET A 388 4.63 23.81 -29.35
C MET A 388 3.99 25.14 -28.92
N ASP A 389 3.91 26.11 -29.83
CA ASP A 389 3.31 27.43 -29.57
C ASP A 389 1.83 27.32 -29.17
N SER A 390 1.07 26.47 -29.86
CA SER A 390 -0.35 26.27 -29.58
C SER A 390 -0.55 25.52 -28.28
N VAL A 391 0.31 24.54 -27.98
CA VAL A 391 0.29 23.78 -26.71
C VAL A 391 0.52 24.71 -25.53
N ILE A 392 1.57 25.55 -25.55
CA ILE A 392 1.86 26.51 -24.47
C ILE A 392 0.68 27.45 -24.24
N THR A 393 0.11 27.98 -25.32
CA THR A 393 -1.02 28.91 -25.25
C THR A 393 -2.27 28.25 -24.65
N GLU A 394 -2.60 27.03 -25.06
CA GLU A 394 -3.76 26.31 -24.53
C GLU A 394 -3.57 25.83 -23.09
N LEU A 395 -2.35 25.43 -22.71
CA LEU A 395 -2.00 25.11 -21.32
C LEU A 395 -2.13 26.34 -20.42
N GLN A 396 -1.62 27.50 -20.84
CA GLN A 396 -1.78 28.74 -20.10
C GLN A 396 -3.27 29.06 -19.88
N LYS A 397 -4.09 28.97 -20.93
CA LYS A 397 -5.54 29.17 -20.78
C LYS A 397 -6.16 28.18 -19.80
N LEU A 398 -5.81 26.90 -19.89
CA LEU A 398 -6.35 25.84 -19.03
C LEU A 398 -6.01 26.06 -17.54
N PHE A 399 -4.77 26.44 -17.23
CA PHE A 399 -4.29 26.53 -15.85
C PHE A 399 -4.51 27.92 -15.21
N ILE A 400 -4.51 29.01 -15.99
CA ILE A 400 -4.52 30.39 -15.45
C ILE A 400 -5.83 31.12 -15.72
N SER A 401 -6.46 30.97 -16.89
CA SER A 401 -7.59 31.82 -17.27
C SER A 401 -8.97 31.35 -16.77
N GLU A 402 -9.09 30.15 -16.20
CA GLU A 402 -10.34 29.62 -15.64
C GLU A 402 -10.42 29.83 -14.12
N THR A 403 -10.46 31.09 -13.66
CA THR A 403 -10.46 31.54 -12.24
C THR A 403 -11.78 31.30 -11.49
N GLY A 404 -12.30 30.08 -11.53
CA GLY A 404 -13.46 29.63 -10.73
C GLY A 404 -13.12 28.47 -9.82
N HIS A 405 -14.01 28.14 -8.86
CA HIS A 405 -13.94 27.02 -7.87
C HIS A 405 -13.63 25.61 -8.43
N ARG A 406 -13.27 25.47 -9.71
CA ARG A 406 -12.91 24.26 -10.45
C ARG A 406 -11.43 23.86 -10.34
N HIS A 407 -10.58 24.66 -9.69
CA HIS A 407 -9.13 24.45 -9.62
C HIS A 407 -8.66 23.29 -8.74
N HIS A 408 -9.44 22.83 -7.76
CA HIS A 408 -9.02 21.72 -6.87
C HIS A 408 -8.68 20.44 -7.65
N HIS A 409 -9.23 20.28 -8.85
CA HIS A 409 -9.09 19.09 -9.67
C HIS A 409 -7.86 19.09 -10.59
N LEU A 410 -7.22 20.24 -10.87
CA LEU A 410 -6.02 20.33 -11.73
C LEU A 410 -4.70 20.19 -10.95
N HIS A 411 -4.73 20.10 -9.62
CA HIS A 411 -3.52 19.90 -8.83
C HIS A 411 -2.77 18.61 -9.19
N LYS A 412 -3.49 17.55 -9.60
CA LYS A 412 -2.90 16.26 -9.97
C LYS A 412 -2.03 16.31 -11.24
N SER A 413 -2.19 17.31 -12.11
CA SER A 413 -1.39 17.45 -13.32
C SER A 413 -0.20 18.40 -13.17
N LYS A 414 -0.09 19.14 -12.06
CA LYS A 414 1.00 20.09 -11.79
C LYS A 414 2.41 19.45 -11.77
N PRO A 415 2.63 18.23 -11.24
CA PRO A 415 3.95 17.59 -11.30
C PRO A 415 4.43 17.37 -12.75
N ASN A 416 3.57 16.83 -13.61
CA ASN A 416 3.91 16.59 -15.01
C ASN A 416 3.97 17.90 -15.83
N LEU A 417 3.23 18.93 -15.42
CA LEU A 417 3.40 20.28 -15.95
C LEU A 417 4.79 20.85 -15.59
N ALA A 418 5.25 20.68 -14.34
CA ALA A 418 6.59 21.09 -13.94
C ALA A 418 7.68 20.39 -14.77
N LEU A 419 7.55 19.07 -14.96
CA LEU A 419 8.43 18.30 -15.83
C LEU A 419 8.41 18.82 -17.28
N PHE A 420 7.23 19.09 -17.84
CA PHE A 420 7.10 19.68 -19.16
C PHE A 420 7.79 21.06 -19.26
N LEU A 421 7.62 21.92 -18.26
CA LEU A 421 8.23 23.25 -18.24
C LEU A 421 9.77 23.17 -18.16
N SER A 422 10.32 22.19 -17.45
CA SER A 422 11.77 21.97 -17.41
C SER A 422 12.38 21.73 -18.80
N GLY A 423 11.62 21.09 -19.70
CA GLY A 423 12.03 20.82 -21.08
C GLY A 423 12.02 22.05 -22.00
N LEU A 424 11.36 23.16 -21.61
CA LEU A 424 11.31 24.40 -22.40
C LEU A 424 12.67 25.09 -22.53
N ILE A 425 13.69 24.63 -21.83
CA ILE A 425 15.08 25.08 -22.00
C ILE A 425 15.58 24.96 -23.46
N LYS A 426 14.97 24.08 -24.26
CA LYS A 426 15.30 23.84 -25.67
C LYS A 426 14.43 24.60 -26.65
N TYR A 427 13.43 25.33 -26.14
CA TYR A 427 12.50 26.11 -26.93
C TYR A 427 13.03 27.54 -27.06
N GLU A 428 13.16 28.03 -28.29
CA GLU A 428 13.65 29.39 -28.56
C GLU A 428 12.59 30.43 -28.15
N MET A 429 12.87 31.19 -27.09
CA MET A 429 12.00 32.25 -26.61
C MET A 429 12.42 33.61 -27.15
N SER A 430 11.45 34.36 -27.68
CA SER A 430 11.68 35.77 -28.01
C SER A 430 11.82 36.58 -26.72
N GLU A 431 12.82 37.46 -26.69
CA GLU A 431 13.12 38.32 -25.54
C GLU A 431 12.18 39.53 -25.38
N THR A 432 11.27 39.73 -26.34
CA THR A 432 10.36 40.88 -26.38
C THR A 432 9.18 40.73 -25.41
N GLU A 433 8.91 41.76 -24.59
CA GLU A 433 7.79 41.79 -23.63
C GLU A 433 6.40 41.68 -24.30
N THR A 434 6.33 41.98 -25.60
CA THR A 434 5.10 41.91 -26.41
C THR A 434 4.78 40.51 -26.93
N CYS A 435 5.68 39.54 -26.74
CA CYS A 435 5.44 38.18 -27.22
C CYS A 435 4.45 37.45 -26.28
N PRO A 436 3.24 37.10 -26.75
CA PRO A 436 2.24 36.42 -25.91
C PRO A 436 2.74 35.03 -25.44
N LYS A 437 3.70 34.43 -26.16
CA LYS A 437 4.27 33.12 -25.86
C LYS A 437 5.16 33.15 -24.62
N SER A 438 6.08 34.10 -24.58
CA SER A 438 6.99 34.29 -23.44
C SER A 438 6.18 34.60 -22.18
N ARG A 439 5.15 35.46 -22.31
CA ARG A 439 4.21 35.75 -21.23
C ARG A 439 3.47 34.50 -20.74
N ALA A 440 3.00 33.65 -21.64
CA ALA A 440 2.29 32.43 -21.26
C ALA A 440 3.17 31.49 -20.41
N VAL A 441 4.47 31.38 -20.74
CA VAL A 441 5.41 30.59 -19.94
C VAL A 441 5.72 31.24 -18.60
N TRP A 442 5.88 32.57 -18.54
CA TRP A 442 6.07 33.28 -17.28
C TRP A 442 4.93 33.01 -16.30
N GLU A 443 3.68 33.15 -16.77
CA GLU A 443 2.51 32.93 -15.94
C GLU A 443 2.41 31.47 -15.46
N LEU A 444 2.81 30.49 -16.27
CA LEU A 444 2.85 29.07 -15.86
C LEU A 444 3.92 28.79 -14.80
N TYR A 445 5.11 29.40 -14.89
CA TYR A 445 6.11 29.30 -13.82
C TYR A 445 5.67 30.01 -12.53
N HIS A 446 5.01 31.17 -12.65
CA HIS A 446 4.46 31.88 -11.50
C HIS A 446 3.41 31.03 -10.76
N LEU A 447 2.58 30.29 -11.50
CA LEU A 447 1.63 29.35 -10.91
C LEU A 447 2.33 28.29 -10.07
N LEU A 448 3.36 27.64 -10.62
CA LEU A 448 4.06 26.55 -9.92
C LEU A 448 4.90 27.03 -8.73
N LEU A 449 5.57 28.18 -8.84
CA LEU A 449 6.38 28.75 -7.76
C LEU A 449 5.55 29.32 -6.60
N ARG A 450 4.23 29.48 -6.79
CA ARG A 450 3.27 29.87 -5.74
C ARG A 450 2.59 28.68 -5.06
N GLU A 451 2.94 27.43 -5.42
CA GLU A 451 2.43 26.26 -4.72
C GLU A 451 2.95 26.20 -3.28
N ARG A 452 2.14 25.63 -2.38
CA ARG A 452 2.51 25.46 -0.95
C ARG A 452 2.73 24.00 -0.54
N HIS A 453 2.33 23.06 -1.39
CA HIS A 453 2.52 21.64 -1.09
C HIS A 453 4.00 21.27 -1.29
N TRP A 454 4.68 20.82 -0.24
CA TRP A 454 6.13 20.56 -0.23
C TRP A 454 6.63 19.77 -1.46
N ALA A 455 5.93 18.69 -1.83
CA ALA A 455 6.32 17.88 -2.98
C ALA A 455 6.20 18.63 -4.33
N LEU A 456 5.16 19.46 -4.49
CA LEU A 456 4.98 20.29 -5.69
C LEU A 456 6.00 21.42 -5.74
N VAL A 457 6.31 22.02 -4.59
CA VAL A 457 7.37 23.03 -4.45
C VAL A 457 8.71 22.44 -4.88
N HIS A 458 9.08 21.25 -4.38
CA HIS A 458 10.32 20.59 -4.77
C HIS A 458 10.37 20.34 -6.29
N HIS A 459 9.27 19.84 -6.89
CA HIS A 459 9.20 19.63 -8.34
C HIS A 459 9.28 20.94 -9.13
N ALA A 460 8.60 21.99 -8.68
CA ALA A 460 8.61 23.31 -9.31
C ALA A 460 10.01 23.95 -9.25
N VAL A 461 10.66 23.93 -8.09
CA VAL A 461 12.01 24.47 -7.89
C VAL A 461 13.03 23.66 -8.70
N THR A 462 12.92 22.33 -8.72
CA THR A 462 13.79 21.48 -9.52
C THR A 462 13.65 21.77 -11.01
N ALA A 463 12.41 21.83 -11.51
CA ALA A 463 12.12 22.16 -12.91
C ALA A 463 12.62 23.56 -13.29
N PHE A 464 12.39 24.54 -12.42
CA PHE A 464 12.88 25.91 -12.61
C PHE A 464 14.40 25.98 -12.60
N GLY A 465 15.07 25.24 -11.70
CA GLY A 465 16.52 25.13 -11.65
C GLY A 465 17.11 24.56 -12.95
N TYR A 466 16.51 23.51 -13.50
CA TYR A 466 16.89 22.98 -14.81
C TYR A 466 16.76 24.03 -15.91
N PHE A 467 15.63 24.74 -15.97
CA PHE A 467 15.41 25.82 -16.93
C PHE A 467 16.41 26.97 -16.78
N CYS A 468 16.77 27.32 -15.53
CA CYS A 468 17.72 28.38 -15.24
C CYS A 468 19.13 28.09 -15.74
N ALA A 469 19.54 26.82 -15.81
CA ALA A 469 20.90 26.44 -16.16
C ALA A 469 21.37 26.90 -17.55
N ARG A 470 20.46 27.23 -18.46
CA ARG A 470 20.79 27.73 -19.81
C ARG A 470 20.11 29.07 -20.16
N THR A 471 19.53 29.74 -19.19
CA THR A 471 18.85 31.03 -19.37
C THR A 471 19.67 32.15 -18.71
N SER A 472 19.78 33.30 -19.37
CA SER A 472 20.56 34.43 -18.83
C SER A 472 19.94 35.00 -17.55
N CYS A 473 20.77 35.38 -16.57
CA CYS A 473 20.29 35.92 -15.28
C CYS A 473 19.43 37.19 -15.44
N SER A 474 19.68 37.99 -16.48
CA SER A 474 18.86 39.15 -16.84
C SER A 474 17.41 38.79 -17.22
N GLN A 475 17.17 37.58 -17.70
CA GLN A 475 15.85 37.11 -18.14
C GLN A 475 15.11 36.34 -17.05
N LEU A 476 15.84 35.69 -16.13
CA LEU A 476 15.26 34.84 -15.08
C LEU A 476 14.25 35.55 -14.19
N TRP A 477 14.45 36.83 -13.90
CA TRP A 477 13.55 37.65 -13.09
C TRP A 477 12.11 37.71 -13.63
N ARG A 478 11.90 37.47 -14.94
CA ARG A 478 10.57 37.50 -15.56
C ARG A 478 9.76 36.22 -15.33
N PHE A 479 10.41 35.15 -14.89
CA PHE A 479 9.81 33.84 -14.66
C PHE A 479 9.51 33.58 -13.17
N VAL A 480 9.82 34.55 -12.31
CA VAL A 480 9.59 34.49 -10.86
C VAL A 480 8.45 35.46 -10.52
N PRO A 481 7.51 35.11 -9.61
CA PRO A 481 6.40 35.97 -9.24
C PRO A 481 6.81 37.40 -8.89
N GLU A 482 5.94 38.37 -9.18
CA GLU A 482 6.21 39.80 -9.01
C GLU A 482 6.73 40.14 -7.60
N ASP A 483 6.20 39.52 -6.56
CA ASP A 483 6.62 39.72 -5.16
C ASP A 483 8.10 39.41 -4.91
N ALA A 484 8.70 38.52 -5.70
CA ALA A 484 10.13 38.19 -5.68
C ALA A 484 10.92 38.93 -6.78
N ALA A 485 10.27 39.36 -7.85
CA ALA A 485 10.89 40.16 -8.92
C ALA A 485 11.03 41.66 -8.59
N LEU A 486 10.26 42.18 -7.61
CA LEU A 486 10.25 43.59 -7.18
C LEU A 486 11.58 44.09 -6.57
N ALA A 487 12.55 43.21 -6.29
CA ALA A 487 13.91 43.59 -5.90
C ALA A 487 14.82 43.97 -7.10
N PHE A 488 14.35 43.74 -8.34
CA PHE A 488 15.04 44.17 -9.55
C PHE A 488 14.80 45.67 -9.80
N ASP A 489 15.72 46.50 -9.33
CA ASP A 489 15.70 47.93 -9.62
C ASP A 489 16.06 48.20 -11.08
N ARG A 490 15.04 48.30 -11.95
CA ARG A 490 15.16 48.72 -13.36
C ARG A 490 15.87 50.08 -13.50
N ALA A 491 15.90 50.93 -12.46
CA ALA A 491 16.52 52.26 -12.51
C ALA A 491 18.05 52.25 -12.34
N SER A 492 18.64 51.20 -11.77
CA SER A 492 20.07 51.18 -11.43
C SER A 492 21.02 50.69 -12.55
N GLY A 493 20.49 50.04 -13.59
CA GLY A 493 21.25 49.63 -14.79
C GLY A 493 22.48 48.74 -14.53
N LYS A 494 22.67 48.19 -13.33
CA LYS A 494 23.78 47.28 -13.02
C LYS A 494 23.32 45.84 -13.14
N GLU A 495 24.05 45.07 -13.95
CA GLU A 495 23.84 43.63 -14.16
C GLU A 495 23.59 42.90 -12.83
N ALA A 496 22.52 42.11 -12.81
CA ALA A 496 22.15 41.28 -11.68
C ALA A 496 23.30 40.29 -11.40
N LYS A 497 24.03 40.50 -10.30
CA LYS A 497 24.91 39.45 -9.79
C LYS A 497 24.04 38.24 -9.45
N THR A 498 24.41 37.06 -9.96
CA THR A 498 23.72 35.78 -9.71
C THR A 498 23.45 35.55 -8.22
N GLU A 499 24.38 35.96 -7.35
CA GLU A 499 24.26 35.88 -5.89
C GLU A 499 23.03 36.63 -5.34
N ARG A 500 22.72 37.82 -5.87
CA ARG A 500 21.56 38.62 -5.44
C ARG A 500 20.25 37.95 -5.86
N PHE A 501 20.19 37.43 -7.09
CA PHE A 501 19.04 36.65 -7.57
C PHE A 501 18.77 35.44 -6.68
N MET A 502 19.81 34.65 -6.40
CA MET A 502 19.69 33.46 -5.55
C MET A 502 19.25 33.80 -4.12
N SER A 503 19.73 34.93 -3.56
CA SER A 503 19.33 35.36 -2.21
C SER A 503 17.85 35.76 -2.12
N GLU A 504 17.34 36.50 -3.11
CA GLU A 504 15.94 36.95 -3.15
C GLU A 504 14.99 35.79 -3.43
N LEU A 505 15.36 34.91 -4.37
CA LEU A 505 14.61 33.68 -4.65
C LEU A 505 14.56 32.78 -3.41
N LYS A 506 15.68 32.66 -2.68
CA LYS A 506 15.73 31.92 -1.43
C LYS A 506 14.80 32.52 -0.37
N MET A 507 14.83 33.83 -0.14
CA MET A 507 13.92 34.49 0.82
C MET A 507 12.44 34.30 0.45
N PHE A 508 12.12 34.33 -0.85
CA PHE A 508 10.76 34.05 -1.33
C PHE A 508 10.34 32.59 -1.04
N LEU A 509 11.20 31.63 -1.37
CA LEU A 509 10.93 30.20 -1.12
C LEU A 509 10.85 29.88 0.38
N GLU A 510 11.67 30.52 1.21
CA GLU A 510 11.62 30.41 2.67
C GLU A 510 10.31 30.99 3.24
N LYS A 511 9.85 32.14 2.71
CA LYS A 511 8.55 32.73 3.07
C LYS A 511 7.37 31.82 2.69
N GLU A 512 7.48 31.05 1.61
CA GLU A 512 6.46 30.09 1.18
C GLU A 512 6.66 28.66 1.77
N GLY A 513 7.61 28.47 2.70
CA GLY A 513 7.75 27.24 3.49
C GLY A 513 8.56 26.09 2.84
N ALA A 514 9.42 26.39 1.87
CA ALA A 514 10.03 25.41 0.96
C ALA A 514 11.28 24.63 1.44
N LEU A 515 11.86 24.97 2.61
CA LEU A 515 13.15 24.41 3.05
C LEU A 515 13.03 23.83 4.47
N LEU A 516 13.09 22.49 4.59
CA LEU A 516 13.14 21.76 5.87
C LEU A 516 14.53 21.16 6.09
N SER A 517 14.96 21.15 7.35
CA SER A 517 16.31 20.76 7.80
C SER A 517 16.46 19.24 7.99
N LEU A 518 17.70 18.73 7.99
CA LEU A 518 18.07 17.30 7.98
C LEU A 518 17.90 16.53 9.31
N THR A 519 17.31 17.11 10.35
CA THR A 519 17.01 16.42 11.62
C THR A 519 15.52 16.47 11.88
N PRO A 520 14.86 15.33 12.17
CA PRO A 520 13.44 15.33 12.36
C PRO A 520 13.08 16.17 13.57
N SER A 521 12.35 17.24 13.31
CA SER A 521 11.81 18.11 14.34
C SER A 521 10.69 17.40 15.11
N GLN A 522 10.32 17.92 16.27
CA GLN A 522 9.16 17.45 17.01
C GLN A 522 7.88 17.49 16.16
N GLU A 523 7.77 18.47 15.26
CA GLU A 523 6.68 18.60 14.30
C GLU A 523 6.68 17.46 13.26
N GLU A 524 7.85 17.01 12.80
CA GLU A 524 7.95 15.87 11.87
C GLU A 524 7.57 14.54 12.53
N LEU A 525 7.89 14.36 13.82
CA LEU A 525 7.45 13.17 14.57
C LEU A 525 5.95 13.16 14.81
N GLU A 526 5.35 14.33 15.04
CA GLU A 526 3.90 14.49 15.15
C GLU A 526 3.20 14.22 13.81
N LEU A 527 3.75 14.72 12.69
CA LEU A 527 3.26 14.42 11.35
C LEU A 527 3.35 12.92 11.00
N LEU A 528 4.41 12.23 11.40
CA LEU A 528 4.55 10.77 11.21
C LEU A 528 3.52 9.99 12.05
N ALA A 529 3.19 10.48 13.25
CA ALA A 529 2.14 9.89 14.06
C ALA A 529 0.76 10.11 13.43
N GLU A 530 0.48 11.32 12.90
CA GLU A 530 -0.73 11.62 12.13
C GLU A 530 -0.85 10.72 10.89
N GLU A 531 0.23 10.57 10.11
CA GLU A 531 0.29 9.63 8.98
C GLU A 531 -0.03 8.21 9.44
N GLY A 532 0.59 7.73 10.53
CA GLY A 532 0.30 6.42 11.10
C GLY A 532 -1.18 6.23 11.44
N THR A 533 -1.84 7.26 11.99
CA THR A 533 -3.29 7.19 12.27
C THR A 533 -4.15 7.14 11.01
N GLU A 534 -3.78 7.89 9.96
CA GLU A 534 -4.51 7.90 8.68
C GLU A 534 -4.36 6.56 7.93
N VAL A 535 -3.15 6.00 7.95
CA VAL A 535 -2.88 4.68 7.36
C VAL A 535 -3.65 3.61 8.13
N ASN A 536 -3.65 3.65 9.47
CA ASN A 536 -4.41 2.71 10.29
C ASN A 536 -5.92 2.81 10.01
N ALA A 537 -6.49 4.01 9.91
CA ALA A 537 -7.89 4.22 9.53
C ALA A 537 -8.21 3.64 8.14
N THR A 538 -7.26 3.69 7.20
CA THR A 538 -7.41 3.10 5.86
C THR A 538 -7.41 1.58 5.93
N VAL A 539 -6.53 0.98 6.74
CA VAL A 539 -6.52 -0.48 6.98
C VAL A 539 -7.83 -0.93 7.61
N GLN A 540 -8.36 -0.20 8.60
CA GLN A 540 -9.64 -0.50 9.22
C GLN A 540 -10.79 -0.46 8.21
N LYS A 541 -10.85 0.55 7.32
CA LYS A 541 -11.83 0.59 6.22
C LYS A 541 -11.72 -0.61 5.27
N PHE A 542 -10.50 -1.07 4.97
CA PHE A 542 -10.29 -2.26 4.15
C PHE A 542 -10.77 -3.53 4.86
N LEU A 543 -10.51 -3.67 6.16
CA LEU A 543 -10.98 -4.80 6.96
C LEU A 543 -12.51 -4.81 7.10
N GLU A 544 -13.12 -3.65 7.32
CA GLU A 544 -14.58 -3.47 7.35
C GLU A 544 -15.22 -3.76 6.00
N GLY A 545 -14.59 -3.30 4.90
CA GLY A 545 -15.02 -3.61 3.53
C GLY A 545 -15.00 -5.11 3.25
N ARG A 546 -13.97 -5.84 3.74
CA ARG A 546 -13.87 -7.31 3.62
C ARG A 546 -14.97 -8.04 4.40
N ASN A 547 -15.37 -7.51 5.56
CA ASN A 547 -16.48 -8.02 6.36
C ASN A 547 -17.84 -7.72 5.72
N GLN A 548 -18.00 -6.55 5.07
CA GLN A 548 -19.19 -6.22 4.29
C GLN A 548 -19.29 -7.05 3.00
N GLN A 549 -18.18 -7.40 2.36
CA GLN A 549 -18.15 -8.24 1.16
C GLN A 549 -18.49 -9.70 1.48
N ARG A 550 -17.98 -10.25 2.61
CA ARG A 550 -18.45 -11.53 3.18
C ARG A 550 -19.94 -11.49 3.58
N SER A 551 -20.44 -10.32 4.01
CA SER A 551 -21.88 -10.11 4.30
C SER A 551 -22.73 -9.90 3.04
N MET A 552 -22.16 -9.47 1.91
CA MET A 552 -22.88 -9.28 0.63
C MET A 552 -22.98 -10.57 -0.18
N GLU A 553 -22.02 -11.51 -0.02
CA GLU A 553 -22.13 -12.88 -0.56
C GLU A 553 -23.13 -13.76 0.20
N ALA A 554 -23.48 -13.39 1.44
CA ALA A 554 -24.72 -13.84 2.06
C ALA A 554 -25.88 -13.08 1.39
N GLU A 555 -26.33 -13.62 0.25
CA GLU A 555 -27.46 -13.18 -0.56
C GLU A 555 -28.43 -12.23 0.18
N LYS A 556 -28.73 -11.09 -0.46
CA LYS A 556 -30.06 -10.46 -0.39
C LYS A 556 -31.10 -11.48 -0.84
N ARG A 557 -31.40 -12.46 0.02
CA ARG A 557 -32.62 -13.26 -0.09
C ARG A 557 -33.75 -12.33 0.27
N PRO A 558 -34.78 -12.20 -0.58
CA PRO A 558 -35.99 -11.52 -0.18
C PRO A 558 -36.51 -12.23 1.07
N ASN A 559 -36.89 -11.46 2.10
CA ASN A 559 -37.53 -11.95 3.32
C ASN A 559 -38.75 -12.83 2.96
N LYS A 560 -38.49 -14.11 2.77
CA LYS A 560 -39.47 -15.19 2.76
C LYS A 560 -38.96 -16.18 3.79
N ARG A 561 -39.68 -16.29 4.91
CA ARG A 561 -39.49 -17.35 5.90
C ARG A 561 -39.40 -18.67 5.14
N ARG A 562 -38.22 -19.30 5.12
CA ARG A 562 -38.03 -20.59 4.47
C ARG A 562 -38.47 -21.66 5.46
N LYS A 563 -39.43 -22.50 5.07
CA LYS A 563 -39.75 -23.74 5.78
C LYS A 563 -38.48 -24.59 5.89
N LEU A 564 -38.26 -25.19 7.07
CA LEU A 564 -37.17 -26.14 7.27
C LEU A 564 -37.37 -27.35 6.33
N PRO A 565 -36.30 -27.90 5.74
CA PRO A 565 -36.37 -29.12 4.95
C PRO A 565 -37.04 -30.26 5.74
N GLU A 566 -37.89 -31.05 5.08
CA GLU A 566 -38.72 -32.09 5.70
C GLU A 566 -37.93 -33.12 6.53
N GLY A 567 -36.69 -33.42 6.12
CA GLY A 567 -35.76 -34.28 6.87
C GLY A 567 -35.31 -33.67 8.20
N ILE A 568 -35.18 -32.34 8.28
CA ILE A 568 -34.86 -31.63 9.53
C ILE A 568 -36.10 -31.57 10.43
N CYS A 569 -37.30 -31.37 9.87
CA CYS A 569 -38.55 -31.43 10.63
C CYS A 569 -38.74 -32.79 11.32
N ARG A 570 -38.51 -33.90 10.59
CA ARG A 570 -38.51 -35.25 11.18
C ARG A 570 -37.47 -35.43 12.27
N GLY A 571 -36.27 -34.86 12.09
CA GLY A 571 -35.21 -34.89 13.10
C GLY A 571 -35.61 -34.17 14.39
N VAL A 572 -36.26 -33.01 14.26
CA VAL A 572 -36.77 -32.22 15.39
C VAL A 572 -37.91 -32.94 16.12
N GLU A 573 -38.82 -33.59 15.39
CA GLU A 573 -39.88 -34.44 15.98
C GLU A 573 -39.32 -35.65 16.75
N LEU A 574 -38.27 -36.30 16.23
CA LEU A 574 -37.59 -37.41 16.93
C LEU A 574 -36.88 -36.93 18.20
N LEU A 575 -36.25 -35.75 18.15
CA LEU A 575 -35.64 -35.09 19.31
C LEU A 575 -36.68 -34.76 20.38
N GLN A 576 -37.82 -34.20 20.00
CA GLN A 576 -38.91 -33.88 20.91
C GLN A 576 -39.47 -35.14 21.58
N ASN A 577 -39.68 -36.22 20.82
CA ASN A 577 -40.14 -37.51 21.36
C ASN A 577 -39.09 -38.18 22.27
N GLY A 578 -37.81 -38.11 21.89
CA GLY A 578 -36.70 -38.61 22.72
C GLY A 578 -36.59 -37.84 24.04
N MET A 579 -36.73 -36.52 23.99
CA MET A 579 -36.71 -35.66 25.17
C MET A 579 -37.85 -35.99 26.13
N LYS A 580 -39.06 -36.20 25.61
CA LYS A 580 -40.22 -36.60 26.41
C LYS A 580 -39.98 -37.94 27.12
N ARG A 581 -39.39 -38.92 26.42
CA ARG A 581 -39.04 -40.23 27.01
C ARG A 581 -37.97 -40.13 28.09
N ILE A 582 -36.98 -39.25 27.92
CA ILE A 582 -35.94 -39.03 28.93
C ILE A 582 -36.55 -38.32 30.15
N ASN A 583 -37.46 -37.35 29.95
CA ASN A 583 -38.15 -36.67 31.05
C ASN A 583 -39.06 -37.62 31.83
N GLU A 584 -39.75 -38.54 31.14
CA GLU A 584 -40.50 -39.64 31.76
C GLU A 584 -39.58 -40.55 32.60
N GLY A 585 -38.42 -40.96 32.06
CA GLY A 585 -37.44 -41.77 32.80
C GLY A 585 -36.80 -41.04 34.00
N LEU A 586 -36.55 -39.73 33.89
CA LEU A 586 -36.09 -38.89 35.00
C LEU A 586 -37.17 -38.75 36.09
N SER A 587 -38.45 -38.77 35.72
CA SER A 587 -39.56 -38.77 36.67
C SER A 587 -39.77 -40.11 37.37
N GLU A 588 -39.33 -41.23 36.76
CA GLU A 588 -39.25 -42.55 37.39
C GLU A 588 -38.03 -42.69 38.31
N LEU A 589 -36.89 -42.08 37.97
CA LEU A 589 -35.71 -41.98 38.83
C LEU A 589 -35.99 -41.29 40.18
N ARG A 590 -37.09 -40.53 40.25
CA ARG A 590 -37.59 -39.79 41.41
C ARG A 590 -38.12 -40.68 42.54
N SER A 591 -38.36 -41.97 42.29
CA SER A 591 -38.89 -42.91 43.28
C SER A 591 -37.84 -43.72 44.04
N ASP A 592 -36.55 -43.62 43.69
CA ASP A 592 -35.47 -44.26 44.43
C ASP A 592 -34.86 -43.28 45.45
N GLU A 593 -35.00 -43.60 46.74
CA GLU A 593 -34.76 -42.74 47.90
C GLU A 593 -33.27 -42.36 48.18
N ASN A 594 -32.35 -42.41 47.21
CA ASN A 594 -30.91 -42.34 47.52
C ASN A 594 -30.05 -41.36 46.70
N GLU A 595 -30.61 -40.42 45.93
CA GLU A 595 -29.82 -39.43 45.19
C GLU A 595 -29.94 -37.99 45.72
N SER A 596 -28.80 -37.28 45.71
CA SER A 596 -28.63 -35.89 46.11
C SER A 596 -29.63 -34.96 45.42
N GLU A 597 -30.47 -34.29 46.23
CA GLU A 597 -31.51 -33.34 45.80
C GLU A 597 -30.94 -32.23 44.88
N ASP A 598 -29.68 -31.84 45.08
CA ASP A 598 -28.99 -30.81 44.29
C ASP A 598 -28.59 -31.31 42.89
N PHE A 599 -28.16 -32.57 42.77
CA PHE A 599 -27.81 -33.17 41.48
C PHE A 599 -29.06 -33.30 40.60
N GLN A 600 -30.17 -33.75 41.19
CA GLN A 600 -31.46 -33.86 40.49
C GLN A 600 -32.00 -32.50 40.03
N LYS A 601 -31.86 -31.47 40.86
CA LYS A 601 -32.29 -30.10 40.52
C LYS A 601 -31.45 -29.48 39.40
N SER A 602 -30.13 -29.73 39.39
CA SER A 602 -29.25 -29.29 38.30
C SER A 602 -29.57 -29.98 36.97
N LEU A 603 -29.80 -31.30 37.01
CA LEU A 603 -30.18 -32.09 35.83
C LEU A 603 -31.52 -31.62 35.27
N GLN A 604 -32.50 -31.33 36.12
CA GLN A 604 -33.81 -30.84 35.71
C GLN A 604 -33.74 -29.43 35.09
N ASN A 605 -32.90 -28.54 35.64
CA ASN A 605 -32.68 -27.22 35.05
C ASN A 605 -32.05 -27.33 33.66
N GLN A 606 -31.03 -28.20 33.49
CA GLN A 606 -30.37 -28.41 32.20
C GLN A 606 -31.33 -29.02 31.16
N PHE A 607 -32.16 -29.98 31.56
CA PHE A 607 -33.18 -30.56 30.67
C PHE A 607 -34.29 -29.56 30.32
N SER A 608 -34.71 -28.69 31.25
CA SER A 608 -35.69 -27.65 30.95
C SER A 608 -35.18 -26.62 29.93
N CYS A 609 -33.91 -26.20 30.02
CA CYS A 609 -33.30 -25.32 29.03
C CYS A 609 -33.18 -25.99 27.65
N LEU A 610 -32.90 -27.30 27.63
CA LEU A 610 -32.84 -28.06 26.38
C LEU A 610 -34.24 -28.23 25.76
N GLU A 611 -35.27 -28.41 26.59
CA GLU A 611 -36.68 -28.50 26.16
C GLU A 611 -37.19 -27.18 25.57
N ASP A 612 -36.78 -26.04 26.14
CA ASP A 612 -37.05 -24.70 25.60
C ASP A 612 -36.38 -24.49 24.23
N LEU A 613 -35.13 -24.92 24.07
CA LEU A 613 -34.40 -24.83 22.80
C LEU A 613 -35.02 -25.72 21.71
N VAL A 614 -35.43 -26.94 22.06
CA VAL A 614 -36.13 -27.84 21.12
C VAL A 614 -37.52 -27.30 20.77
N SER A 615 -38.25 -26.72 21.73
CA SER A 615 -39.55 -26.07 21.49
C SER A 615 -39.43 -24.87 20.56
N HIS A 616 -38.36 -24.09 20.68
CA HIS A 616 -38.06 -23.00 19.75
C HIS A 616 -37.79 -23.52 18.33
N LEU A 617 -37.08 -24.64 18.18
CA LEU A 617 -36.85 -25.29 16.89
C LEU A 617 -38.14 -25.87 16.27
N VAL A 618 -39.04 -26.42 17.10
CA VAL A 618 -40.38 -26.86 16.66
C VAL A 618 -41.21 -25.66 16.18
N SER A 619 -41.14 -24.52 16.86
CA SER A 619 -41.86 -23.30 16.44
C SER A 619 -41.37 -22.75 15.09
N LEU A 620 -40.08 -22.93 14.78
CA LEU A 620 -39.48 -22.60 13.49
C LEU A 620 -39.87 -23.60 12.39
N ALA A 621 -40.15 -24.86 12.75
CA ALA A 621 -40.64 -25.89 11.82
C ALA A 621 -42.15 -25.77 11.53
N ALA A 622 -42.94 -25.27 12.49
CA ALA A 622 -44.41 -25.15 12.40
C ALA A 622 -44.92 -23.80 11.88
N SER A 623 -44.04 -22.82 11.63
CA SER A 623 -44.45 -21.53 11.06
C SER A 623 -44.82 -21.68 9.58
N ASP A 624 -46.11 -21.56 9.27
CA ASP A 624 -46.65 -21.60 7.90
C ASP A 624 -46.18 -20.45 7.00
#